data_AF-A0A221T2Q9-F1
#
_entry.id   AF-A0A221T2Q9-F1
#
_cell.length_a   1.000
_cell.length_b   1.000
_cell.length_c   1.000
_cell.angle_alpha   90.00
_cell.angle_beta   90.00
_cell.angle_gamma   90.00
#
_symmetry.space_group_name_H-M   'P 1'
#
loop_
_entity.id
_entity.type
_entity.pdbx_description
1 polymer ?
#
loop_
_entity_poly.entity_id
_entity_poly.type
_entity_poly.pdbx_seq_one_letter_code
_entity_poly.pdbx_strand_id
1 'polypeptide(L)'
;MVPDIVRAALPALAFSRAAAEHLRNYLLQHGELLPLTLDGEEEAYFIYHAVRHPRVMDPAREGDAGFHFRRDRIGGHHFFQLRRYTTFFVSDQFTEAYSTANLTGLKFREVWPEAQKGPNR
;
A
#
# COMPACT_ATOMS: atom_id res chain seq x y z
N MET A 1 22.09 7.74 1.61
CA MET A 1 21.45 6.41 1.54
C MET A 1 20.22 6.56 0.66
N VAL A 2 20.10 5.75 -0.39
CA VAL A 2 18.92 5.78 -1.27
C VAL A 2 17.79 5.01 -0.58
N PRO A 3 16.55 5.53 -0.49
CA PRO A 3 15.46 4.82 0.17
C PRO A 3 15.06 3.54 -0.56
N ASP A 4 14.56 2.56 0.20
CA ASP A 4 14.03 1.30 -0.33
C ASP A 4 12.74 1.50 -1.12
N ILE A 5 11.94 2.50 -0.75
CA ILE A 5 10.72 2.86 -1.45
C ILE A 5 10.76 4.34 -1.79
N VAL A 6 10.65 4.64 -3.07
CA VAL A 6 10.68 6.02 -3.57
C VAL A 6 9.39 6.34 -4.31
N ARG A 7 8.99 7.61 -4.24
CA ARG A 7 7.89 8.11 -5.07
C ARG A 7 8.42 8.39 -6.46
N ALA A 8 8.05 7.56 -7.44
CA ALA A 8 8.46 7.74 -8.84
C ALA A 8 7.61 8.83 -9.53
N ALA A 9 6.30 8.81 -9.30
CA ALA A 9 5.34 9.83 -9.73
C ALA A 9 4.10 9.76 -8.83
N LEU A 10 3.15 10.69 -8.92
CA LEU A 10 1.84 10.45 -8.34
C LEU A 10 0.95 9.75 -9.38
N PRO A 11 0.36 8.56 -9.07
CA PRO A 11 0.35 7.84 -7.80
C PRO A 11 1.26 6.58 -7.78
N ALA A 12 2.43 6.62 -8.43
CA ALA A 12 3.34 5.49 -8.57
C ALA A 12 4.42 5.44 -7.46
N LEU A 13 4.52 4.29 -6.78
CA LEU A 13 5.62 3.97 -5.87
C LEU A 13 6.57 3.00 -6.55
N ALA A 14 7.87 3.24 -6.42
CA ALA A 14 8.91 2.33 -6.85
C ALA A 14 9.60 1.71 -5.63
N PHE A 15 9.80 0.40 -5.69
CA PHE A 15 10.36 -0.42 -4.63
C PHE A 15 11.71 -0.96 -5.09
N SER A 16 12.73 -0.87 -4.25
CA SER A 16 13.99 -1.57 -4.49
C SER A 16 13.72 -3.07 -4.62
N ARG A 17 14.61 -3.82 -5.26
CA ARG A 17 14.47 -5.28 -5.36
C ARG A 17 14.22 -5.93 -3.99
N ALA A 18 14.99 -5.56 -2.98
CA ALA A 18 14.86 -6.11 -1.62
C ALA A 18 13.48 -5.80 -1.00
N ALA A 19 12.99 -4.56 -1.14
CA ALA A 19 11.65 -4.19 -0.66
C ALA A 19 10.53 -4.93 -1.42
N ALA A 20 10.67 -5.02 -2.74
CA ALA A 20 9.70 -5.70 -3.62
C ALA A 20 9.59 -7.20 -3.28
N GLU A 21 10.72 -7.87 -3.06
CA GLU A 21 10.76 -9.28 -2.65
C GLU A 21 10.17 -9.49 -1.26
N HIS A 22 10.57 -8.66 -0.29
CA HIS A 22 10.08 -8.80 1.09
C HIS A 22 8.57 -8.55 1.21
N LEU A 23 8.06 -7.54 0.51
CA LEU A 23 6.66 -7.13 0.57
C LEU A 23 5.79 -7.82 -0.50
N ARG A 24 6.36 -8.73 -1.30
CA ARG A 24 5.73 -9.33 -2.49
C ARG A 24 4.34 -9.88 -2.24
N ASN A 25 4.15 -10.60 -1.14
CA ASN A 25 2.87 -11.23 -0.80
C ASN A 25 1.75 -10.21 -0.56
N TYR A 26 2.09 -9.03 -0.06
CA TYR A 26 1.13 -7.96 0.17
C TYR A 26 0.84 -7.16 -1.11
N LEU A 27 1.85 -6.97 -1.96
CA LEU A 27 1.74 -6.17 -3.18
C LEU A 27 0.99 -6.93 -4.28
N LEU A 28 1.33 -8.20 -4.52
CA LEU A 28 0.81 -8.94 -5.68
C LEU A 28 -0.65 -9.42 -5.54
N GLN A 29 -1.27 -9.23 -4.38
CA GLN A 29 -2.66 -9.62 -4.17
C GLN A 29 -3.63 -8.82 -5.05
N HIS A 30 -3.32 -7.53 -5.28
CA HIS A 30 -4.17 -6.58 -6.01
C HIS A 30 -3.43 -5.68 -7.00
N GLY A 31 -2.13 -5.91 -7.15
CA GLY A 31 -1.29 -5.17 -8.06
C GLY A 31 -0.23 -6.03 -8.74
N GLU A 32 0.61 -5.36 -9.50
CA GLU A 32 1.75 -5.95 -10.20
C GLU A 32 2.99 -5.14 -9.88
N LEU A 33 4.15 -5.78 -9.96
CA LEU A 33 5.44 -5.14 -9.86
C LEU A 33 6.06 -5.12 -11.25
N LEU A 34 6.13 -3.93 -11.83
CA LEU A 34 6.69 -3.70 -13.16
C LEU A 34 8.17 -3.34 -13.00
N PRO A 35 9.11 -4.08 -13.60
CA PRO A 35 10.51 -3.76 -13.51
C PRO A 35 10.79 -2.39 -14.11
N LEU A 36 11.59 -1.60 -13.42
CA LEU A 36 12.07 -0.30 -13.87
C LEU A 36 13.55 -0.47 -14.27
N THR A 37 13.82 -0.32 -15.56
CA THR A 37 15.19 -0.23 -16.07
C THR A 37 15.63 1.23 -15.97
N LEU A 38 16.66 1.50 -15.19
CA LEU A 38 17.35 2.79 -15.20
C LEU A 38 18.51 2.68 -16.20
N ASP A 39 18.88 3.76 -16.88
CA ASP A 39 19.91 3.74 -17.94
C ASP A 39 21.19 3.01 -17.49
N GLY A 40 21.38 1.78 -17.96
CA GLY A 40 22.54 0.93 -17.65
C GLY A 40 22.43 0.04 -16.41
N GLU A 41 21.33 0.12 -15.64
CA GLU A 41 21.06 -0.76 -14.49
C GLU A 41 19.76 -1.56 -14.71
N GLU A 42 19.90 -2.87 -14.89
CA GLU A 42 18.74 -3.77 -14.95
C GLU A 42 18.09 -3.92 -13.56
N GLU A 43 16.77 -3.72 -13.50
CA GLU A 43 15.91 -4.13 -12.38
C GLU A 43 16.34 -3.62 -10.98
N ALA A 44 16.88 -2.41 -10.90
CA ALA A 44 17.20 -1.79 -9.61
C ALA A 44 15.92 -1.55 -8.78
N TYR A 45 14.82 -1.24 -9.46
CA TYR A 45 13.52 -0.90 -8.87
C TYR A 45 12.36 -1.57 -9.60
N PHE A 46 11.23 -1.67 -8.90
CA PHE A 46 9.96 -2.15 -9.40
C PHE A 46 8.87 -1.11 -9.13
N ILE A 47 8.19 -0.63 -10.16
CA ILE A 47 7.00 0.20 -10.01
C ILE A 47 5.81 -0.68 -9.60
N TYR A 48 5.13 -0.31 -8.53
CA TYR A 48 3.86 -0.92 -8.18
C TYR A 48 2.73 -0.35 -9.05
N HIS A 49 2.04 -1.23 -9.77
CA HIS A 49 0.84 -0.93 -10.53
C HIS A 49 -0.39 -1.54 -9.84
N ALA A 50 -1.33 -0.71 -9.37
CA ALA A 50 -2.58 -1.19 -8.81
C ALA A 50 -3.53 -1.66 -9.92
N VAL A 51 -3.78 -2.96 -10.01
CA VAL A 51 -4.69 -3.56 -11.02
C VAL A 51 -6.13 -3.55 -10.55
N ARG A 52 -6.32 -3.79 -9.25
CA ARG A 52 -7.64 -3.91 -8.62
C ARG A 52 -7.80 -2.86 -7.53
N HIS A 53 -8.84 -2.06 -7.67
CA HIS A 53 -9.24 -1.08 -6.66
C HIS A 53 -10.43 -1.62 -5.89
N PRO A 54 -10.27 -2.00 -4.61
CA PRO A 54 -11.34 -2.62 -3.86
C PRO A 54 -12.39 -1.59 -3.44
N ARG A 55 -13.66 -2.01 -3.40
CA ARG A 55 -14.79 -1.15 -2.98
C ARG A 55 -14.97 -1.21 -1.46
N VAL A 56 -13.97 -0.72 -0.73
CA VAL A 56 -13.91 -0.83 0.74
C VAL A 56 -14.56 0.32 1.49
N MET A 57 -14.88 1.43 0.84
CA MET A 57 -15.51 2.57 1.51
C MET A 57 -16.94 2.24 1.97
N ASP A 58 -17.33 2.81 3.11
CA ASP A 58 -18.71 2.78 3.60
C ASP A 58 -19.54 3.87 2.91
N PRO A 59 -20.45 3.52 1.98
CA PRO A 59 -21.27 4.51 1.28
C PRO A 59 -22.23 5.24 2.22
N ALA A 60 -22.59 4.65 3.37
CA ALA A 60 -23.47 5.30 4.34
C ALA A 60 -22.80 6.49 5.05
N ARG A 61 -21.48 6.61 4.93
CA ARG A 61 -20.65 7.68 5.52
C ARG A 61 -19.93 8.48 4.42
N GLU A 62 -20.38 8.38 3.18
CA GLU A 62 -19.84 9.18 2.08
C GLU A 62 -20.20 10.65 2.32
N GLY A 63 -19.19 11.49 2.61
CA GLY A 63 -19.36 12.91 2.94
C GLY A 63 -18.88 13.28 4.35
N ASP A 64 -18.72 12.29 5.23
CA ASP A 64 -18.12 12.50 6.54
C ASP A 64 -16.62 12.83 6.42
N ALA A 65 -16.09 13.56 7.40
CA ALA A 65 -14.67 13.86 7.45
C ALA A 65 -13.85 12.59 7.73
N GLY A 66 -12.94 12.23 6.82
CA GLY A 66 -12.00 11.11 6.98
C GLY A 66 -12.29 9.93 6.06
N PHE A 67 -11.66 8.80 6.36
CA PHE A 67 -11.84 7.55 5.60
C PHE A 67 -12.63 6.55 6.43
N HIS A 68 -13.83 6.21 5.97
CA HIS A 68 -14.68 5.21 6.62
C HIS A 68 -14.69 3.94 5.78
N PHE A 69 -14.06 2.90 6.30
CA PHE A 69 -13.98 1.61 5.63
C PHE A 69 -14.98 0.61 6.20
N ARG A 70 -15.51 -0.24 5.31
CA ARG A 70 -16.26 -1.44 5.66
C ARG A 70 -15.31 -2.60 5.90
N ARG A 71 -15.26 -3.08 7.14
CA ARG A 71 -14.39 -4.19 7.54
C ARG A 71 -14.66 -5.48 6.77
N ASP A 72 -15.92 -5.80 6.52
CA ASP A 72 -16.33 -6.97 5.74
C ASP A 72 -15.87 -6.90 4.27
N ARG A 73 -15.58 -5.69 3.76
CA ARG A 73 -15.11 -5.48 2.39
C ARG A 73 -13.61 -5.35 2.28
N ILE A 74 -12.91 -5.06 3.38
CA ILE A 74 -11.45 -5.02 3.38
C ILE A 74 -10.87 -6.40 3.17
N GLY A 75 -11.50 -7.48 3.65
CA GLY A 75 -11.30 -8.83 3.11
C GLY A 75 -9.85 -9.26 2.85
N GLY A 76 -8.90 -8.91 3.73
CA GLY A 76 -7.48 -9.22 3.56
C GLY A 76 -6.72 -8.32 2.59
N HIS A 77 -7.24 -7.15 2.21
CA HIS A 77 -6.51 -6.14 1.44
C HIS A 77 -5.45 -5.48 2.33
N HIS A 78 -4.20 -5.93 2.21
CA HIS A 78 -3.09 -5.42 3.03
C HIS A 78 -2.37 -4.22 2.44
N PHE A 79 -2.43 -4.06 1.12
CA PHE A 79 -1.89 -2.92 0.38
C PHE A 79 -2.81 -2.63 -0.82
N PHE A 80 -3.41 -1.45 -0.86
CA PHE A 80 -4.33 -1.10 -1.95
C PHE A 80 -4.43 0.41 -2.15
N GLN A 81 -5.00 0.78 -3.30
CA GLN A 81 -5.36 2.15 -3.62
C GLN A 81 -6.84 2.22 -3.97
N LEU A 82 -7.47 3.32 -3.60
CA LEU A 82 -8.83 3.64 -4.03
C LEU A 82 -8.79 4.47 -5.32
N ARG A 83 -9.67 4.16 -6.28
CA ARG A 83 -9.70 4.82 -7.60
C ARG A 83 -9.77 6.35 -7.55
N ARG A 84 -10.39 6.93 -6.51
CA ARG A 84 -10.57 8.38 -6.33
C ARG A 84 -9.40 9.08 -5.61
N TYR A 85 -8.41 8.32 -5.12
CA TYR A 85 -7.34 8.84 -4.27
C TYR A 85 -5.97 8.40 -4.77
N THR A 86 -5.00 9.32 -4.71
CA THR A 86 -3.59 9.02 -5.01
C THR A 86 -2.85 8.36 -3.85
N THR A 87 -3.51 8.22 -2.69
CA THR A 87 -2.96 7.65 -1.47
C THR A 87 -3.11 6.14 -1.45
N PHE A 88 -2.08 5.44 -0.98
CA PHE A 88 -2.14 4.02 -0.68
C PHE A 88 -2.61 3.80 0.75
N PHE A 89 -3.44 2.79 0.93
CA PHE A 89 -3.92 2.31 2.21
C PHE A 89 -3.25 0.97 2.48
N VAL A 90 -2.83 0.79 3.73
CA VAL A 90 -2.12 -0.41 4.16
C VAL A 90 -2.69 -0.90 5.48
N SER A 91 -2.60 -2.21 5.69
CA SER A 91 -2.93 -2.83 6.97
C SER A 91 -1.78 -2.74 7.96
N ASP A 92 -2.05 -2.96 9.24
CA ASP A 92 -1.03 -3.05 10.30
C ASP A 92 0.02 -4.14 10.00
N GLN A 93 -0.40 -5.28 9.42
CA GLN A 93 0.53 -6.36 9.03
C GLN A 93 1.54 -5.92 7.96
N PHE A 94 1.13 -5.07 7.03
CA PHE A 94 2.05 -4.50 6.05
C PHE A 94 3.05 -3.57 6.73
N THR A 95 2.58 -2.72 7.64
CA THR A 95 3.46 -1.80 8.41
C THR A 95 4.44 -2.56 9.30
N GLU A 96 4.03 -3.68 9.89
CA GLU A 96 4.89 -4.57 10.66
C GLU A 96 5.96 -5.23 9.78
N ALA A 97 5.58 -5.79 8.63
CA ALA A 97 6.53 -6.37 7.68
C ALA A 97 7.54 -5.32 7.18
N TYR A 98 7.07 -4.12 6.84
CA TYR A 98 7.91 -2.99 6.45
C TYR A 98 8.95 -2.64 7.53
N SER A 99 8.51 -2.56 8.78
CA SER A 99 9.35 -2.19 9.92
C SER A 99 10.35 -3.28 10.27
N THR A 100 9.94 -4.55 10.23
CA THR A 100 10.78 -5.70 10.57
C THR A 100 11.94 -5.86 9.58
N ALA A 101 11.71 -5.53 8.31
CA ALA A 101 12.77 -5.51 7.29
C ALA A 101 13.64 -4.24 7.32
N ASN A 102 13.43 -3.33 8.27
CA ASN A 102 14.11 -2.03 8.36
C ASN A 102 14.06 -1.23 7.04
N LEU A 103 12.96 -1.35 6.29
CA LEU A 103 12.80 -0.64 5.03
C LEU A 103 12.60 0.86 5.26
N THR A 104 13.00 1.66 4.30
CA THR A 104 12.96 3.13 4.37
C THR A 104 12.14 3.75 3.23
N GLY A 105 11.73 5.02 3.38
CA GLY A 105 11.07 5.80 2.33
C GLY A 105 9.54 5.97 2.41
N LEU A 106 8.85 5.30 3.34
CA LEU A 106 7.43 5.52 3.62
C LEU A 106 7.20 6.20 4.97
N LYS A 107 6.07 6.91 5.07
CA LYS A 107 5.53 7.41 6.33
C LYS A 107 4.07 6.96 6.44
N PHE A 108 3.70 6.41 7.59
CA PHE A 108 2.36 5.94 7.84
C PHE A 108 1.59 6.93 8.70
N ARG A 109 0.31 7.10 8.39
CA ARG A 109 -0.64 7.84 9.19
C ARG A 109 -1.85 6.95 9.41
N GLU A 110 -2.26 6.77 10.66
CA GLU A 110 -3.48 6.05 10.98
C GLU A 110 -4.68 6.79 10.40
N VAL A 111 -5.51 6.06 9.65
CA VAL A 111 -6.73 6.59 8.99
C VAL A 111 -8.00 5.87 9.42
N TRP A 112 -7.85 4.82 10.25
CA TRP A 112 -8.97 4.05 10.76
C TRP A 112 -8.95 4.05 12.30
N PRO A 113 -9.79 4.87 12.96
CA PRO A 113 -9.77 5.01 14.41
C PRO A 113 -10.07 3.70 15.16
N GLU A 114 -9.42 3.48 16.30
CA GLU A 114 -9.65 2.32 17.18
C GLU A 114 -11.12 2.07 17.52
N ALA A 115 -11.93 3.13 17.66
CA ALA A 115 -13.37 3.01 17.93
C ALA A 115 -14.15 2.25 16.83
N GLN A 116 -13.56 2.09 15.65
CA GLN A 116 -14.12 1.33 14.53
C GLN A 116 -13.40 -0.01 14.31
N LYS A 117 -12.33 -0.30 15.07
CA LYS A 117 -11.70 -1.61 15.15
C LYS A 117 -12.58 -2.48 16.04
N GLY A 118 -13.56 -3.19 15.46
CA GLY A 118 -14.27 -4.24 16.19
C GLY A 118 -13.28 -5.28 16.77
N PRO A 119 -13.71 -6.19 17.66
CA PRO A 119 -12.80 -7.17 18.25
C PRO A 119 -12.08 -7.95 17.13
N ASN A 120 -10.75 -7.98 17.19
CA ASN A 120 -9.95 -8.87 16.35
C ASN A 120 -10.36 -10.31 16.70
N ARG A 121 -11.07 -10.96 15.78
CA ARG A 121 -11.39 -12.39 15.85
C ARG A 121 -10.81 -13.06 14.64
#